data_AF-A0A345Q7H7-F1
#
_entry.id   AF-A0A345Q7H7-F1
#
_cell.length_a   1.000
_cell.length_b   1.000
_cell.length_c   1.000
_cell.angle_alpha   90.00
_cell.angle_beta   90.00
_cell.angle_gamma   90.00
#
_symmetry.space_group_name_H-M   'P 1'
#
loop_
_entity.id
_entity.type
_entity.pdbx_description
1 polymer ?
#
loop_
_entity_poly.entity_id
_entity_poly.type
_entity_poly.pdbx_seq_one_letter_code
_entity_poly.pdbx_strand_id
1 'polypeptide(L)'
;MKQVFYIFIALLFSSPAVAEVCDKERLRWEPSSGKINQFEETLFFFTSPIGIGLVLLILAILYFKQRWLSVLCAALILLIAILSLINWFWLGNDITHAAYREGCRASPLLTIGVLVLLSIGLFQHGRPRVTQRLNTINLGDDLDDVEMLMAIEEIFGIEIQDSEAEELTTMGDLYELVSEKLKPDMDFDPVWSLVCQIAREYSGSRDPIDKRTTFFPKFADERAEKSKASSVPEDQV
;
A
#
# COMPACT_ATOMS: atom_id res chain seq x y z
N MET A 1 -22.02 -59.85 37.33
CA MET A 1 -22.00 -59.67 35.85
C MET A 1 -22.29 -58.24 35.39
N LYS A 2 -23.21 -57.46 36.00
CA LYS A 2 -23.48 -56.08 35.55
C LYS A 2 -22.31 -55.09 35.73
N GLN A 3 -21.49 -55.21 36.79
CA GLN A 3 -20.33 -54.32 37.00
C GLN A 3 -19.19 -54.52 36.00
N VAL A 4 -18.98 -55.73 35.49
CA VAL A 4 -17.94 -56.00 34.48
C VAL A 4 -18.31 -55.38 33.13
N PHE A 5 -19.61 -55.32 32.81
CA PHE A 5 -20.11 -54.68 31.58
C PHE A 5 -19.92 -53.16 31.59
N TYR A 6 -20.10 -52.50 32.74
CA TYR A 6 -19.85 -51.06 32.88
C TYR A 6 -18.36 -50.70 32.80
N ILE A 7 -17.47 -51.55 33.32
CA ILE A 7 -16.01 -51.34 33.22
C ILE A 7 -15.54 -51.53 31.76
N PHE A 8 -16.09 -52.50 31.04
CA PHE A 8 -15.76 -52.71 29.62
C PHE A 8 -16.28 -51.57 28.72
N ILE A 9 -17.45 -51.02 29.03
CA ILE A 9 -17.96 -49.81 28.34
C ILE A 9 -17.09 -48.59 28.66
N ALA A 10 -16.69 -48.38 29.92
CA ALA A 10 -15.81 -47.25 30.27
C ALA A 10 -14.42 -47.32 29.62
N LEU A 11 -13.89 -48.53 29.38
CA LEU A 11 -12.62 -48.75 28.67
C LEU A 11 -12.74 -48.62 27.15
N LEU A 12 -13.92 -48.86 26.56
CA LEU A 12 -14.16 -48.71 25.12
C LEU A 12 -14.47 -47.28 24.68
N PHE A 13 -14.80 -46.37 25.61
CA PHE A 13 -15.02 -44.94 25.35
C PHE A 13 -13.80 -44.05 25.69
N SER A 14 -12.73 -44.61 26.26
CA SER A 14 -11.48 -43.88 26.47
C SER A 14 -10.57 -44.08 25.25
N SER A 15 -10.79 -43.28 24.20
CA SER A 15 -9.83 -43.14 23.10
C SER A 15 -8.67 -42.24 23.54
N PRO A 16 -7.45 -42.75 23.76
CA PRO A 16 -6.28 -41.90 24.04
C PRO A 16 -5.82 -41.09 22.81
N ALA A 17 -6.44 -41.28 21.64
CA ALA A 17 -6.01 -40.64 20.40
C ALA A 17 -6.44 -39.16 20.23
N VAL A 18 -7.21 -38.60 21.16
CA VAL A 18 -7.77 -37.24 21.09
C VAL A 18 -7.35 -36.36 22.28
N ALA A 19 -6.32 -36.76 23.03
CA ALA A 19 -5.92 -36.07 24.27
C ALA A 19 -4.46 -35.54 24.25
N GLU A 20 -3.76 -35.63 23.12
CA GLU A 20 -2.34 -35.23 23.00
C GLU A 20 -2.08 -34.35 21.76
N VAL A 21 -3.11 -33.85 21.09
CA VAL A 21 -2.91 -33.03 19.88
C VAL A 21 -2.26 -31.70 20.27
N CYS A 22 -2.76 -31.07 21.33
CA CYS A 22 -2.23 -29.80 21.79
C CYS A 22 -0.78 -29.87 22.31
N ASP A 23 -0.35 -31.00 22.86
CA ASP A 23 1.04 -31.20 23.30
C ASP A 23 2.03 -31.18 22.12
N LYS A 24 1.57 -31.63 20.94
CA LYS A 24 2.39 -31.66 19.71
C LYS A 24 2.36 -30.35 18.94
N GLU A 25 1.20 -29.70 18.87
CA GLU A 25 1.02 -28.44 18.15
C GLU A 25 1.56 -27.24 18.94
N ARG A 26 1.47 -27.26 20.28
CA ARG A 26 1.81 -26.12 21.12
C ARG A 26 2.46 -26.57 22.43
N LEU A 27 3.74 -26.93 22.35
CA LEU A 27 4.63 -27.42 23.43
C LEU A 27 4.63 -26.63 24.76
N ARG A 28 4.06 -25.42 24.82
CA ARG A 28 4.02 -24.57 26.03
C ARG A 28 2.59 -24.27 26.51
N TRP A 29 1.58 -24.86 25.90
CA TRP A 29 0.19 -24.65 26.31
C TRP A 29 -0.23 -25.72 27.30
N GLU A 30 -0.81 -25.30 28.42
CA GLU A 30 -1.36 -26.20 29.44
C GLU A 30 -2.89 -26.03 29.51
N PRO A 31 -3.67 -27.11 29.69
CA PRO A 31 -5.12 -27.02 29.80
C PRO A 31 -5.61 -26.14 30.96
N SER A 32 -4.78 -25.98 32.01
CA SER A 32 -5.02 -25.13 33.18
C SER A 32 -5.03 -23.63 32.85
N SER A 33 -4.33 -23.22 31.78
CA SER A 33 -4.23 -21.82 31.35
C SER A 33 -5.48 -21.31 30.64
N GLY A 34 -6.43 -22.20 30.32
CA GLY A 34 -7.69 -21.87 29.67
C GLY A 34 -7.61 -21.91 28.14
N LYS A 35 -8.73 -21.58 27.49
CA LYS A 35 -8.82 -21.58 26.02
C LYS A 35 -8.08 -20.37 25.44
N ILE A 36 -7.35 -20.63 24.37
CA ILE A 36 -6.62 -19.60 23.63
C ILE A 36 -7.63 -18.65 22.98
N ASN A 37 -7.33 -17.36 23.04
CA ASN A 37 -8.15 -16.32 22.41
C ASN A 37 -7.66 -16.02 20.98
N GLN A 38 -8.47 -15.26 20.23
CA GLN A 38 -8.13 -14.91 18.84
C GLN A 38 -6.85 -14.08 18.73
N PHE A 39 -6.56 -13.22 19.72
CA PHE A 39 -5.36 -12.37 19.73
C PHE A 39 -4.07 -13.16 19.91
N GLU A 40 -4.06 -14.16 20.79
CA GLU A 40 -2.94 -15.05 21.04
C GLU A 40 -2.64 -15.93 19.82
N GLU A 41 -3.67 -16.33 19.08
CA GLU A 41 -3.49 -17.05 17.82
C GLU A 41 -2.89 -16.14 16.74
N THR A 42 -3.35 -14.89 16.65
CA THR A 42 -2.76 -13.89 15.75
C THR A 42 -1.32 -13.56 16.13
N LEU A 43 -1.03 -13.38 17.42
CA LEU A 43 0.32 -13.16 17.93
C LEU A 43 1.21 -14.35 17.57
N PHE A 44 0.73 -15.57 17.82
CA PHE A 44 1.45 -16.80 17.49
C PHE A 44 1.80 -16.85 16.00
N PHE A 45 0.84 -16.54 15.12
CA PHE A 45 1.08 -16.45 13.68
C PHE A 45 2.21 -15.45 13.35
N PHE A 46 2.19 -14.23 13.89
CA PHE A 46 3.22 -13.23 13.62
C PHE A 46 4.58 -13.55 14.23
N THR A 47 4.62 -14.32 15.33
CA THR A 47 5.87 -14.80 15.94
C THR A 47 6.42 -16.08 15.28
N SER A 48 5.67 -16.71 14.38
CA SER A 48 6.15 -17.86 13.61
C SER A 48 7.24 -17.43 12.61
N PRO A 49 8.11 -18.34 12.14
CA PRO A 49 9.11 -18.02 11.13
C PRO A 49 8.52 -17.38 9.86
N ILE A 50 7.33 -17.82 9.44
CA ILE A 50 6.60 -17.26 8.29
C ILE A 50 6.11 -15.85 8.62
N GLY A 51 5.52 -15.64 9.79
CA GLY A 51 5.04 -14.34 10.24
C GLY A 51 6.15 -13.30 10.37
N ILE A 52 7.27 -13.68 10.98
CA ILE A 52 8.47 -12.82 11.08
C ILE A 52 9.00 -12.49 9.69
N GLY A 53 9.07 -13.48 8.79
CA GLY A 53 9.46 -13.27 7.39
C GLY A 53 8.58 -12.26 6.67
N LEU A 54 7.25 -12.33 6.87
CA LEU A 54 6.30 -11.36 6.31
C LEU A 54 6.54 -9.95 6.86
N VAL A 55 6.72 -9.79 8.18
CA VAL A 55 6.96 -8.49 8.81
C VAL A 55 8.25 -7.85 8.28
N LEU A 56 9.33 -8.63 8.19
CA LEU A 56 10.60 -8.15 7.65
C LEU A 56 10.48 -7.76 6.17
N LEU A 57 9.74 -8.54 5.37
CA LEU A 57 9.47 -8.23 3.97
C LEU A 57 8.70 -6.90 3.83
N ILE A 58 7.66 -6.69 4.65
CA ILE A 58 6.90 -5.44 4.67
C ILE A 58 7.80 -4.26 5.02
N LEU A 59 8.63 -4.39 6.06
CA LEU A 59 9.59 -3.34 6.44
C LEU A 59 10.59 -3.05 5.32
N ALA A 60 11.09 -4.08 4.64
CA ALA A 60 12.00 -3.91 3.50
C ALA A 60 11.31 -3.18 2.33
N ILE A 61 10.04 -3.49 2.03
CA ILE A 61 9.27 -2.81 0.98
C ILE A 61 9.12 -1.32 1.29
N LEU A 62 8.76 -0.99 2.54
CA LEU A 62 8.64 0.40 2.99
C LEU A 62 9.99 1.13 2.92
N TYR A 63 11.11 0.43 3.17
CA TYR A 63 12.46 0.99 3.08
C TYR A 63 12.92 1.22 1.64
N PHE A 64 12.84 0.22 0.77
CA PHE A 64 13.35 0.28 -0.60
C PHE A 64 12.42 1.04 -1.56
N LYS A 65 11.21 1.43 -1.13
CA LYS A 65 10.19 2.15 -1.93
C LYS A 65 9.90 1.49 -3.28
N GLN A 66 10.18 0.20 -3.42
CA GLN A 66 9.95 -0.56 -4.65
C GLN A 66 8.50 -0.98 -4.74
N ARG A 67 7.71 -0.26 -5.54
CA ARG A 67 6.26 -0.43 -5.61
C ARG A 67 5.81 -1.77 -6.17
N TRP A 68 6.53 -2.34 -7.13
CA TRP A 68 6.20 -3.65 -7.69
C TRP A 68 6.32 -4.75 -6.63
N LEU A 69 7.31 -4.66 -5.74
CA LEU A 69 7.43 -5.57 -4.60
C LEU A 69 6.26 -5.43 -3.63
N SER A 70 5.71 -4.21 -3.43
CA SER A 70 4.52 -3.99 -2.60
C SER A 70 3.30 -4.74 -3.13
N VAL A 71 3.08 -4.71 -4.45
CA VAL A 71 1.95 -5.41 -5.09
C VAL A 71 2.12 -6.93 -5.00
N LEU A 72 3.32 -7.45 -5.26
CA LEU A 72 3.61 -8.88 -5.13
C LEU A 72 3.43 -9.37 -3.69
N CYS A 73 3.90 -8.59 -2.72
CA CYS A 73 3.75 -8.91 -1.30
C CYS A 73 2.28 -8.87 -0.86
N ALA A 74 1.50 -7.88 -1.31
CA ALA A 74 0.06 -7.84 -1.07
C ALA A 74 -0.64 -9.10 -1.61
N ALA A 75 -0.32 -9.52 -2.83
CA ALA A 75 -0.87 -10.75 -3.41
C ALA A 75 -0.48 -12.00 -2.61
N LEU A 76 0.75 -12.09 -2.13
CA LEU A 76 1.22 -13.20 -1.28
C LEU A 76 0.48 -13.23 0.07
N ILE A 77 0.32 -12.08 0.73
CA ILE A 77 -0.42 -11.96 2.00
C ILE A 77 -1.89 -12.35 1.80
N LEU A 78 -2.50 -11.88 0.71
CA LEU A 78 -3.88 -12.24 0.37
C LEU A 78 -4.03 -13.74 0.12
N LEU A 79 -3.07 -14.37 -0.58
CA LEU A 79 -3.06 -15.81 -0.80
C LEU A 79 -3.01 -16.58 0.53
N ILE A 80 -2.18 -16.15 1.49
CA ILE A 80 -2.12 -16.76 2.82
C ILE A 80 -3.45 -16.61 3.58
N ALA A 81 -4.09 -15.45 3.49
CA ALA A 81 -5.40 -15.22 4.09
C ALA A 81 -6.47 -16.14 3.47
N ILE A 82 -6.46 -16.28 2.14
CA ILE A 82 -7.38 -17.17 1.41
C ILE A 82 -7.14 -18.64 1.80
N LEU A 83 -5.89 -19.10 1.82
CA LEU A 83 -5.55 -20.47 2.22
C LEU A 83 -5.98 -20.74 3.67
N SER A 84 -5.80 -19.77 4.57
CA SER A 84 -6.24 -19.87 5.96
C SER A 84 -7.77 -19.97 6.06
N LEU A 85 -8.50 -19.22 5.23
CA LEU A 85 -9.96 -19.25 5.16
C LEU A 85 -10.48 -20.59 4.61
N ILE A 86 -9.88 -21.10 3.53
CA ILE A 86 -10.25 -22.39 2.93
C ILE A 86 -9.94 -23.53 3.90
N ASN A 87 -8.79 -23.49 4.58
CA ASN A 87 -8.44 -24.47 5.61
C ASN A 87 -9.42 -24.47 6.78
N TRP A 88 -9.96 -23.30 7.13
CA TRP A 88 -10.99 -23.19 8.17
C TRP A 88 -12.36 -23.71 7.72
N PHE A 89 -12.80 -23.40 6.50
CA PHE A 89 -14.16 -23.74 6.05
C PHE A 89 -14.29 -25.13 5.39
N TRP A 90 -13.26 -25.61 4.69
CA TRP A 90 -13.38 -26.77 3.79
C TRP A 90 -12.34 -27.87 4.03
N LEU A 91 -11.10 -27.53 4.36
CA LEU A 91 -9.98 -28.49 4.43
C LEU A 91 -9.52 -28.82 5.86
N GLY A 92 -10.34 -28.53 6.87
CA GLY A 92 -10.02 -28.83 8.27
C GLY A 92 -9.89 -30.34 8.50
N ASN A 93 -8.67 -30.80 8.79
CA ASN A 93 -8.42 -32.19 9.17
C ASN A 93 -8.98 -32.47 10.59
N ASP A 94 -9.24 -33.73 10.91
CA ASP A 94 -9.69 -34.17 12.25
C ASP A 94 -8.80 -33.65 13.39
N ILE A 95 -7.50 -33.52 13.13
CA ILE A 95 -6.50 -32.95 14.06
C ILE A 95 -6.82 -31.49 14.40
N THR A 96 -7.20 -30.68 13.41
CA THR A 96 -7.53 -29.28 13.64
C THR A 96 -8.82 -29.14 14.43
N HIS A 97 -9.84 -29.96 14.14
CA HIS A 97 -11.07 -30.00 14.90
C HIS A 97 -10.86 -30.47 16.34
N ALA A 98 -9.96 -31.44 16.58
CA ALA A 98 -9.55 -31.85 17.91
C ALA A 98 -8.87 -30.70 18.69
N ALA A 99 -7.94 -29.99 18.05
CA ALA A 99 -7.27 -28.83 18.66
C ALA A 99 -8.23 -27.70 19.06
N TYR A 100 -9.30 -27.45 18.27
CA TYR A 100 -10.36 -26.50 18.65
C TYR A 100 -11.22 -26.98 19.83
N ARG A 101 -11.43 -28.30 19.97
CA ARG A 101 -12.18 -28.88 21.10
C ARG A 101 -11.37 -28.82 22.39
N GLU A 102 -10.08 -29.14 22.31
CA GLU A 102 -9.14 -29.05 23.43
C GLU A 102 -8.87 -27.59 23.83
N GLY A 103 -8.94 -26.66 22.87
CA GLY A 103 -8.87 -25.22 23.12
C GLY A 103 -7.48 -24.60 22.95
N CYS A 104 -6.50 -25.37 22.47
CA CYS A 104 -5.16 -24.85 22.12
C CYS A 104 -5.09 -24.15 20.77
N ARG A 105 -6.23 -24.04 20.07
CA ARG A 105 -6.36 -23.26 18.85
C ARG A 105 -7.64 -22.42 18.89
N ALA A 106 -7.52 -21.15 18.52
CA ALA A 106 -8.64 -20.24 18.40
C ALA A 106 -9.03 -20.02 16.93
N SER A 107 -10.26 -19.57 16.68
CA SER A 107 -10.72 -19.26 15.33
C SER A 107 -9.77 -18.25 14.63
N PRO A 108 -9.33 -18.50 13.39
CA PRO A 108 -8.33 -17.67 12.71
C PRO A 108 -8.90 -16.35 12.13
N LEU A 109 -10.16 -16.01 12.44
CA LEU A 109 -10.87 -14.88 11.84
C LEU A 109 -10.16 -13.54 12.04
N LEU A 110 -9.60 -13.30 13.22
CA LEU A 110 -8.86 -12.08 13.51
C LEU A 110 -7.59 -11.98 12.65
N THR A 111 -6.81 -13.07 12.58
CA THR A 111 -5.61 -13.16 11.75
C THR A 111 -5.94 -12.91 10.28
N ILE A 112 -7.01 -13.53 9.77
CA ILE A 112 -7.48 -13.34 8.39
C ILE A 112 -7.84 -11.87 8.15
N GLY A 113 -8.60 -11.25 9.07
CA GLY A 113 -8.96 -9.84 8.98
C GLY A 113 -7.74 -8.91 8.93
N VAL A 114 -6.75 -9.14 9.78
CA VAL A 114 -5.49 -8.36 9.79
C VAL A 114 -4.73 -8.54 8.47
N LEU A 115 -4.59 -9.77 7.96
CA LEU A 115 -3.90 -10.03 6.70
C LEU A 115 -4.60 -9.35 5.51
N VAL A 116 -5.93 -9.37 5.46
CA VAL A 116 -6.71 -8.68 4.42
C VAL A 116 -6.51 -7.18 4.48
N LEU A 117 -6.56 -6.56 5.67
CA LEU A 117 -6.32 -5.13 5.84
C LEU A 117 -4.89 -4.73 5.44
N LEU A 118 -3.88 -5.53 5.83
CA LEU A 118 -2.49 -5.31 5.43
C LEU A 118 -2.31 -5.44 3.91
N SER A 119 -2.94 -6.44 3.28
CA SER A 119 -2.93 -6.60 1.83
C SER A 119 -3.54 -5.39 1.13
N ILE A 120 -4.68 -4.89 1.60
CA ILE A 120 -5.35 -3.71 1.04
C ILE A 120 -4.45 -2.46 1.20
N GLY A 121 -3.83 -2.26 2.36
CA GLY A 121 -2.92 -1.15 2.60
C GLY A 121 -1.70 -1.17 1.68
N LEU A 122 -1.04 -2.33 1.53
CA LEU A 122 0.12 -2.51 0.66
C LEU A 122 -0.23 -2.37 -0.83
N PHE A 123 -1.41 -2.84 -1.22
CA PHE A 123 -1.88 -2.69 -2.60
C PHE A 123 -2.13 -1.22 -2.94
N GLN A 124 -2.77 -0.46 -2.05
CA GLN A 124 -2.95 0.99 -2.23
C GLN A 124 -1.61 1.73 -2.28
N HIS A 125 -0.67 1.39 -1.40
CA HIS A 125 0.68 1.95 -1.40
C HIS A 125 1.45 1.67 -2.70
N GLY A 126 1.23 0.50 -3.32
CA GLY A 126 1.89 0.09 -4.55
C GLY A 126 1.35 0.75 -5.82
N ARG A 127 0.17 1.38 -5.79
CA ARG A 127 -0.43 1.97 -7.00
C ARG A 127 0.37 3.21 -7.47
N PRO A 128 0.67 3.34 -8.78
CA PRO A 128 1.27 4.56 -9.29
C PRO A 128 0.31 5.74 -9.10
N ARG A 129 0.85 6.87 -8.62
CA ARG A 129 0.11 8.15 -8.58
C ARG A 129 -0.14 8.63 -10.02
N VAL A 130 -1.22 9.39 -10.21
CA VAL A 130 -1.60 9.96 -11.50
C VAL A 130 -0.46 10.80 -12.09
N THR A 131 0.16 11.64 -11.26
CA THR A 131 1.31 12.52 -11.61
C THR A 131 2.56 11.78 -12.11
N GLN A 132 2.70 10.50 -11.74
CA GLN A 132 3.83 9.67 -12.15
C GLN A 132 3.55 8.93 -13.46
N ARG A 133 2.29 8.57 -13.72
CA ARG A 133 1.91 7.90 -14.97
C ARG A 133 1.72 8.91 -16.10
N LEU A 134 1.13 10.06 -15.78
CA LEU A 134 0.77 11.09 -16.74
C LEU A 134 1.66 12.32 -16.54
N ASN A 135 1.90 13.07 -17.60
CA ASN A 135 2.65 14.32 -17.52
C ASN A 135 1.75 15.45 -17.01
N THR A 136 1.35 15.37 -15.74
CA THR A 136 0.46 16.33 -15.10
C THR A 136 0.87 16.61 -13.68
N ILE A 137 0.59 17.82 -13.20
CA ILE A 137 0.67 18.14 -11.78
C ILE A 137 -0.59 17.77 -11.02
N ASN A 138 -1.69 17.40 -11.69
CA ASN A 138 -2.93 16.90 -11.09
C ASN A 138 -3.58 17.88 -10.11
N LEU A 139 -3.93 19.08 -10.56
CA LEU A 139 -4.73 20.06 -9.81
C LEU A 139 -6.24 19.70 -9.76
N GLY A 140 -6.59 18.42 -9.85
CA GLY A 140 -7.97 17.99 -10.02
C GLY A 140 -8.65 17.55 -8.73
N ASP A 141 -9.36 18.47 -8.06
CA ASP A 141 -10.77 18.41 -7.59
C ASP A 141 -11.10 19.54 -6.58
N ASP A 142 -10.11 20.32 -6.13
CA ASP A 142 -10.23 21.14 -4.91
C ASP A 142 -9.78 22.62 -5.06
N LEU A 143 -10.33 23.44 -5.97
CA LEU A 143 -10.03 24.90 -6.07
C LEU A 143 -8.54 25.31 -6.21
N ASP A 144 -7.61 24.35 -6.32
CA ASP A 144 -6.16 24.55 -6.24
C ASP A 144 -5.61 25.33 -7.44
N ASP A 145 -6.30 25.31 -8.58
CA ASP A 145 -5.92 26.02 -9.79
C ASP A 145 -6.10 27.54 -9.65
N VAL A 146 -7.23 27.99 -9.12
CA VAL A 146 -7.48 29.40 -8.85
C VAL A 146 -6.53 29.93 -7.79
N GLU A 147 -6.29 29.19 -6.72
CA GLU A 147 -5.37 29.61 -5.65
C GLU A 147 -3.93 29.73 -6.15
N MET A 148 -3.49 28.77 -6.98
CA MET A 148 -2.18 28.83 -7.62
C MET A 148 -2.04 30.05 -8.53
N LEU A 149 -3.07 30.38 -9.33
CA LEU A 149 -3.03 31.55 -10.21
C LEU A 149 -2.99 32.86 -9.42
N MET A 150 -3.80 32.99 -8.36
CA MET A 150 -3.75 34.16 -7.47
C MET A 150 -2.38 34.33 -6.80
N ALA A 151 -1.74 33.23 -6.38
CA ALA A 151 -0.39 33.29 -5.81
C ALA A 151 0.65 33.77 -6.83
N ILE A 152 0.50 33.38 -8.11
CA ILE A 152 1.36 33.87 -9.20
C ILE A 152 1.14 35.37 -9.41
N GLU A 153 -0.11 35.84 -9.45
CA GLU A 153 -0.44 37.25 -9.56
C GLU A 153 0.19 38.08 -8.44
N GLU A 154 0.08 37.62 -7.19
CA GLU A 154 0.65 38.30 -6.02
C GLU A 154 2.18 38.35 -6.08
N ILE A 155 2.83 37.23 -6.41
CA ILE A 155 4.30 37.12 -6.42
C ILE A 155 4.92 37.95 -7.54
N PHE A 156 4.31 37.95 -8.73
CA PHE A 156 4.84 38.64 -9.90
C PHE A 156 4.26 40.05 -10.09
N GLY A 157 3.22 40.42 -9.33
CA GLY A 157 2.55 41.72 -9.46
C GLY A 157 1.86 41.90 -10.82
N ILE A 158 1.28 40.82 -11.36
CA ILE A 158 0.57 40.79 -12.65
C ILE A 158 -0.92 40.51 -12.43
N GLU A 159 -1.72 40.76 -13.46
CA GLU A 159 -3.16 40.43 -13.47
C GLU A 159 -3.43 39.48 -14.65
N ILE A 160 -3.97 38.31 -14.34
CA ILE A 160 -4.34 37.25 -15.28
C ILE A 160 -5.86 37.32 -15.44
N GLN A 161 -6.33 37.58 -16.66
CA GLN A 161 -7.76 37.67 -16.93
C GLN A 161 -8.37 36.27 -16.95
N ASP A 162 -9.65 36.16 -16.59
CA ASP A 162 -10.40 34.89 -16.63
C ASP A 162 -10.29 34.18 -17.99
N SER A 163 -10.35 34.94 -19.09
CA SER A 163 -10.20 34.38 -20.44
C SER A 163 -8.80 33.82 -20.71
N GLU A 164 -7.75 34.44 -20.16
CA GLU A 164 -6.38 33.94 -20.28
C GLU A 164 -6.23 32.65 -19.44
N ALA A 165 -6.80 32.64 -18.23
CA ALA A 165 -6.77 31.49 -17.34
C ALA A 165 -7.49 30.25 -17.92
N GLU A 166 -8.62 30.43 -18.59
CA GLU A 166 -9.36 29.34 -19.24
C GLU A 166 -8.58 28.65 -20.37
N GLU A 167 -7.66 29.38 -21.02
CA GLU A 167 -6.81 28.85 -22.10
C GLU A 167 -5.57 28.09 -21.59
N LEU A 168 -5.24 28.21 -20.29
CA LEU A 168 -4.08 27.56 -19.70
C LEU A 168 -4.27 26.04 -19.58
N THR A 169 -3.49 25.29 -20.36
CA THR A 169 -3.52 23.82 -20.32
C THR A 169 -2.22 23.22 -19.79
N THR A 170 -1.09 23.88 -20.06
CA THR A 170 0.25 23.43 -19.72
C THR A 170 1.03 24.44 -18.88
N MET A 171 2.04 23.94 -18.17
CA MET A 171 3.04 24.77 -17.49
C MET A 171 3.80 25.69 -18.47
N GLY A 172 3.93 25.27 -19.73
CA GLY A 172 4.50 26.10 -20.80
C GLY A 172 3.64 27.33 -21.09
N ASP A 173 2.33 27.13 -21.26
CA ASP A 173 1.37 28.21 -21.53
C ASP A 173 1.41 29.25 -20.40
N LEU A 174 1.41 28.79 -19.15
CA LEU A 174 1.48 29.66 -17.97
C LEU A 174 2.79 30.44 -17.91
N TYR A 175 3.92 29.78 -18.18
CA TYR A 175 5.21 30.44 -18.20
C TYR A 175 5.28 31.51 -19.29
N GLU A 176 4.75 31.24 -20.49
CA GLU A 176 4.73 32.18 -21.61
C GLU A 176 3.87 33.39 -21.26
N LEU A 177 2.66 33.16 -20.73
CA LEU A 177 1.76 34.24 -20.27
C LEU A 177 2.43 35.16 -19.23
N VAL A 178 3.06 34.57 -18.20
CA VAL A 178 3.75 35.34 -17.16
C VAL A 178 4.95 36.10 -17.75
N SER A 179 5.71 35.46 -18.63
CA SER A 179 6.88 36.09 -19.27
C SER A 179 6.48 37.26 -20.18
N GLU A 180 5.40 37.14 -20.93
CA GLU A 180 4.89 38.21 -21.78
C GLU A 180 4.44 39.44 -20.97
N LYS A 181 3.78 39.21 -19.84
CA LYS A 181 3.33 40.29 -18.93
C LYS A 181 4.50 40.99 -18.23
N LEU A 182 5.56 40.25 -17.88
CA LEU A 182 6.73 40.79 -17.19
C LEU A 182 7.72 41.50 -18.12
N LYS A 183 7.74 41.19 -19.43
CA LYS A 183 8.75 41.67 -20.39
C LYS A 183 10.18 41.64 -19.81
N PRO A 184 10.68 40.47 -19.37
CA PRO A 184 11.93 40.38 -18.65
C PRO A 184 13.10 40.82 -19.55
N ASP A 185 13.85 41.85 -19.11
CA ASP A 185 15.05 42.37 -19.77
C ASP A 185 16.32 41.71 -19.19
N MET A 186 16.26 40.43 -18.81
CA MET A 186 17.33 39.75 -18.06
C MET A 186 17.76 38.41 -18.69
N ASP A 187 19.07 38.14 -18.62
CA ASP A 187 19.79 36.97 -19.19
C ASP A 187 19.58 35.66 -18.39
N PHE A 188 19.02 35.76 -17.18
CA PHE A 188 18.62 34.62 -16.35
C PHE A 188 17.09 34.61 -16.26
N ASP A 189 16.49 33.43 -16.43
CA ASP A 189 15.04 33.24 -16.34
C ASP A 189 14.64 32.63 -14.97
N PRO A 190 14.49 33.45 -13.92
CA PRO A 190 13.99 32.99 -12.64
C PRO A 190 12.49 32.64 -12.69
N VAL A 191 11.77 33.12 -13.72
CA VAL A 191 10.32 33.00 -13.84
C VAL A 191 9.93 31.53 -13.93
N TRP A 192 10.59 30.76 -14.82
CA TRP A 192 10.34 29.32 -14.95
C TRP A 192 10.52 28.57 -13.61
N SER A 193 11.60 28.88 -12.88
CA SER A 193 11.91 28.22 -11.62
C SER A 193 10.86 28.50 -10.54
N LEU A 194 10.39 29.75 -10.46
CA LEU A 194 9.44 30.20 -9.44
C LEU A 194 8.02 29.71 -9.77
N VAL A 195 7.60 29.78 -11.03
CA VAL A 195 6.33 29.19 -11.49
C VAL A 195 6.29 27.69 -11.19
N CYS A 196 7.37 26.96 -11.46
CA CYS A 196 7.46 25.54 -11.10
C CYS A 196 7.43 25.30 -9.58
N GLN A 197 7.99 26.22 -8.78
CA GLN A 197 7.95 26.11 -7.33
C GLN A 197 6.54 26.29 -6.78
N ILE A 198 5.84 27.34 -7.21
CA ILE A 198 4.45 27.63 -6.83
C ILE A 198 3.55 26.45 -7.23
N ALA A 199 3.65 25.99 -8.48
CA ALA A 199 2.87 24.85 -8.94
C ALA A 199 3.09 23.58 -8.11
N ARG A 200 4.30 23.33 -7.58
CA ARG A 200 4.57 22.19 -6.69
C ARG A 200 3.98 22.34 -5.30
N GLU A 201 3.93 23.57 -4.79
CA GLU A 201 3.36 23.87 -3.48
C GLU A 201 1.85 23.57 -3.48
N TYR A 202 1.14 24.03 -4.50
CA TYR A 202 -0.29 23.82 -4.65
C TYR A 202 -0.64 22.38 -5.07
N SER A 203 0.07 21.79 -6.02
CA SER A 203 -0.24 20.42 -6.46
C SER A 203 0.24 19.30 -5.51
N GLY A 204 1.18 19.62 -4.60
CA GLY A 204 1.93 18.60 -3.86
C GLY A 204 2.76 17.65 -4.73
N SER A 205 2.89 17.94 -6.04
CA SER A 205 3.60 17.09 -6.99
C SER A 205 5.11 17.14 -6.72
N ARG A 206 5.72 15.95 -6.71
CA ARG A 206 7.18 15.78 -6.56
C ARG A 206 7.84 15.32 -7.85
N ASP A 207 7.06 15.20 -8.91
CA ASP A 207 7.53 14.67 -10.18
C ASP A 207 8.19 15.79 -11.00
N PRO A 208 9.08 15.46 -11.95
CA PRO A 208 9.68 16.46 -12.83
C PRO A 208 8.60 17.23 -13.60
N ILE A 209 8.74 18.56 -13.65
CA ILE A 209 7.86 19.46 -14.39
C ILE A 209 8.64 19.95 -15.61
N ASP A 210 8.03 19.80 -16.77
CA ASP A 210 8.49 20.32 -18.06
C ASP A 210 7.39 21.21 -18.68
N LYS A 211 7.70 21.88 -19.79
CA LYS A 211 6.75 22.75 -20.49
C LYS A 211 5.50 22.01 -20.99
N ARG A 212 5.58 20.69 -21.20
CA ARG A 212 4.46 19.85 -21.64
C ARG A 212 3.61 19.34 -20.48
N THR A 213 4.00 19.62 -19.23
CA THR A 213 3.28 19.13 -18.06
C THR A 213 1.96 19.87 -17.96
N THR A 214 0.85 19.14 -17.89
CA THR A 214 -0.49 19.73 -17.84
C THR A 214 -0.98 19.97 -16.42
N PHE A 215 -1.87 20.94 -16.25
CA PHE A 215 -2.55 21.15 -14.96
C PHE A 215 -3.47 19.99 -14.61
N PHE A 216 -4.19 19.49 -15.62
CA PHE A 216 -5.23 18.49 -15.44
C PHE A 216 -4.87 17.15 -16.12
N PRO A 217 -5.20 16.02 -15.48
CA PRO A 217 -4.96 14.68 -16.04
C PRO A 217 -5.68 14.43 -17.37
N LYS A 218 -6.83 15.08 -17.60
CA LYS A 218 -7.65 14.91 -18.81
C LYS A 218 -6.94 15.36 -20.10
N PHE A 219 -5.94 16.24 -19.97
CA PHE A 219 -5.13 16.74 -21.09
C PHE A 219 -3.74 16.09 -21.13
N ALA A 220 -3.42 15.23 -20.16
CA ALA A 220 -2.08 14.73 -19.95
C ALA A 220 -1.77 13.51 -20.82
N ASP A 221 -0.60 13.53 -21.45
CA ASP A 221 -0.04 12.34 -22.09
C ASP A 221 0.55 11.38 -21.05
N GLU A 222 0.63 10.08 -21.38
CA GLU A 222 1.46 9.16 -20.60
C GLU A 222 2.92 9.63 -20.65
N ARG A 223 3.57 9.73 -19.48
CA ARG A 223 5.02 9.96 -19.46
C ARG A 223 5.63 8.78 -20.18
N ALA A 224 6.28 9.04 -21.32
CA ALA A 224 7.14 8.05 -21.94
C ALA A 224 8.06 7.57 -20.82
N GLU A 225 7.95 6.29 -20.43
CA GLU A 225 8.94 5.68 -19.57
C GLU A 225 10.26 6.06 -20.22
N LYS A 226 11.13 6.79 -19.49
CA LYS A 226 12.52 6.87 -19.91
C LYS A 226 12.91 5.42 -20.07
N SER A 227 12.96 4.95 -21.32
CA SER A 227 13.57 3.70 -21.67
C SER A 227 14.89 3.69 -20.91
N LYS A 228 15.16 2.57 -20.25
CA LYS A 228 16.48 2.22 -19.75
C LYS A 228 17.57 2.92 -20.59
N ALA A 229 18.51 3.56 -19.91
CA ALA A 229 19.72 4.22 -20.43
C ALA A 229 19.59 5.73 -20.73
N SER A 230 19.91 6.54 -19.73
CA SER A 230 21.04 7.46 -19.90
C SER A 230 22.21 6.73 -19.24
N SER A 231 22.99 5.89 -19.93
CA SER A 231 24.02 6.28 -20.90
C SER A 231 24.14 7.79 -21.03
N VAL A 232 24.94 8.33 -20.12
CA VAL A 232 25.84 9.45 -20.39
C VAL A 232 26.48 9.22 -21.77
N PRO A 233 26.29 10.10 -22.77
CA PRO A 233 27.31 10.34 -23.77
C PRO A 233 28.29 11.30 -23.12
N GLU A 234 29.39 10.74 -22.64
CA GLU A 234 30.62 11.45 -22.38
C GLU A 234 31.30 11.55 -23.75
N ASP A 235 31.07 12.65 -24.44
CA ASP A 235 31.87 13.15 -25.56
C ASP A 235 31.72 14.68 -25.44
N GLN A 236 32.64 15.44 -24.82
CA GLN A 236 33.99 15.73 -25.30
C GLN A 236 34.07 15.88 -26.81
N VAL A 237 33.82 17.09 -27.31
CA VAL A 237 34.80 18.02 -27.93
C VAL A 237 34.15 19.39 -28.07
#